data_AF-A0A3B9ZRI9-F1
#
_entry.id   AF-A0A3B9ZRI9-F1
#
_cell.length_a   1.000
_cell.length_b   1.000
_cell.length_c   1.000
_cell.angle_alpha   90.00
_cell.angle_beta   90.00
_cell.angle_gamma   90.00
#
_symmetry.space_group_name_H-M   'P 1'
#
loop_
_entity.id
_entity.type
_entity.pdbx_description
1 polymer ?
#
loop_
_entity_poly.entity_id
_entity_poly.type
_entity_poly.pdbx_seq_one_letter_code
_entity_poly.pdbx_strand_id
1 'polypeptide(L)'
;EFPEALKKDVQNNKLQVYANGEIVYKLKGKVVKVTATWDFEAPEGAGDSHTAFMRGKLCNVIIKQGKEEAYKPTLYIQANVTDSLSTFEGKLKKAVEQDIAANYIGLKLIKLSDKLWTVEIPDQYKVGHEAHFGQVTERYLNYLKLGKLPEWEVPDMITKYYTTTEALKLAKQ
;
A
#
# COMPACT_ATOMS: atom_id res chain seq x y z
N GLU A 1 18.45 -29.08 15.42
CA GLU A 1 17.21 -29.40 16.15
C GLU A 1 16.38 -28.13 16.32
N PHE A 2 15.05 -28.23 16.40
CA PHE A 2 14.19 -27.06 16.62
C PHE A 2 14.20 -26.65 18.11
N PRO A 3 14.19 -25.33 18.43
CA PRO A 3 14.04 -24.85 19.80
C PRO A 3 12.77 -25.37 20.49
N GLU A 4 12.83 -25.61 21.80
CA GLU A 4 11.73 -26.20 22.58
C GLU A 4 10.40 -25.45 22.40
N ALA A 5 10.44 -24.11 22.43
CA ALA A 5 9.25 -23.27 22.31
C ALA A 5 8.50 -23.41 20.97
N LEU A 6 9.17 -23.92 19.92
CA LEU A 6 8.59 -24.09 18.58
C LEU A 6 8.08 -25.51 18.32
N LYS A 7 8.38 -26.48 19.20
CA LYS A 7 8.03 -27.89 18.96
C LYS A 7 6.54 -28.12 18.73
N LYS A 8 5.67 -27.32 19.37
CA LYS A 8 4.21 -27.38 19.19
C LYS A 8 3.75 -27.14 17.75
N ASP A 9 4.57 -26.43 16.96
CA ASP A 9 4.27 -26.07 15.58
C ASP A 9 5.06 -26.94 14.57
N VAL A 10 5.86 -27.90 15.04
CA VAL A 10 6.63 -28.80 14.17
C VAL A 10 5.82 -30.05 13.84
N GLN A 11 5.70 -30.36 12.56
CA GLN A 11 5.09 -31.59 12.05
C GLN A 11 6.00 -32.23 11.00
N ASN A 12 6.30 -33.52 11.13
CA ASN A 12 7.17 -34.26 10.20
C ASN A 12 8.52 -33.57 9.94
N ASN A 13 9.16 -33.09 11.00
CA ASN A 13 10.44 -32.34 10.95
C ASN A 13 10.38 -31.03 10.14
N LYS A 14 9.19 -30.43 9.99
CA LYS A 14 8.96 -29.14 9.33
C LYS A 14 8.22 -28.20 10.27
N LEU A 15 8.74 -27.00 10.46
CA LEU A 15 8.08 -25.95 11.24
C LEU A 15 6.93 -25.35 10.42
N GLN A 16 5.72 -25.36 10.97
CA GLN A 16 4.54 -24.75 10.38
C GLN A 16 4.31 -23.37 11.02
N VAL A 17 4.30 -22.30 10.23
CA VAL A 17 4.13 -20.93 10.74
C VAL A 17 2.90 -20.29 10.12
N TYR A 18 1.96 -19.84 10.95
CA TYR A 18 0.81 -19.04 10.52
C TYR A 18 1.21 -17.58 10.24
N ALA A 19 2.07 -17.38 9.23
CA ALA A 19 2.56 -16.06 8.81
C ALA A 19 1.71 -15.40 7.71
N ASN A 20 0.80 -16.15 7.11
CA ASN A 20 -0.03 -15.72 5.99
C ASN A 20 -1.45 -15.40 6.44
N GLY A 21 -2.09 -14.42 5.81
CA GLY A 21 -3.47 -14.07 6.13
C GLY A 21 -4.14 -13.19 5.08
N GLU A 22 -5.47 -13.27 5.04
CA GLU A 22 -6.33 -12.43 4.24
C GLU A 22 -7.53 -11.98 5.08
N ILE A 23 -7.91 -10.71 4.93
CA ILE A 23 -9.07 -10.16 5.59
C ILE A 23 -9.94 -9.42 4.57
N VAL A 24 -11.25 -9.65 4.64
CA VAL A 24 -12.25 -8.93 3.86
C VAL A 24 -13.24 -8.32 4.84
N TYR A 25 -13.37 -6.98 4.82
CA TYR A 25 -14.20 -6.25 5.76
C TYR A 25 -14.85 -5.04 5.11
N LYS A 26 -15.83 -4.44 5.79
CA LYS A 26 -16.46 -3.18 5.36
C LYS A 26 -15.99 -2.05 6.26
N LEU A 27 -15.43 -0.99 5.66
CA LEU A 27 -15.07 0.25 6.33
C LEU A 27 -15.92 1.38 5.77
N LYS A 28 -16.78 1.99 6.60
CA LYS A 28 -17.72 3.05 6.18
C LYS A 28 -18.49 2.70 4.89
N GLY A 29 -18.96 1.46 4.79
CA GLY A 29 -19.70 0.93 3.64
C GLY A 29 -18.85 0.54 2.42
N LYS A 30 -17.53 0.74 2.45
CA LYS A 30 -16.61 0.30 1.40
C LYS A 30 -16.04 -1.06 1.73
N VAL A 31 -16.08 -1.99 0.77
CA VAL A 31 -15.45 -3.31 0.91
C VAL A 31 -13.95 -3.15 0.71
N VAL A 32 -13.18 -3.62 1.68
CA VAL A 32 -11.71 -3.61 1.67
C VAL A 32 -11.25 -5.06 1.79
N LYS A 33 -10.23 -5.40 0.99
CA LYS A 33 -9.51 -6.68 1.07
C LYS A 33 -8.04 -6.39 1.26
N VAL A 34 -7.41 -7.06 2.22
CA VAL A 34 -5.97 -7.00 2.48
C VAL A 34 -5.45 -8.42 2.63
N THR A 35 -4.35 -8.73 1.94
CA THR A 35 -3.69 -10.03 1.99
C THR A 35 -2.21 -9.79 2.27
N ALA A 36 -1.63 -10.59 3.16
CA ALA A 36 -0.20 -10.61 3.45
C ALA A 36 0.29 -12.05 3.37
N THR A 37 1.40 -12.25 2.66
CA THR A 37 2.04 -13.54 2.48
C THR A 37 3.53 -13.41 2.78
N TRP A 38 4.07 -14.43 3.43
CA TRP A 38 5.46 -14.59 3.78
C TRP A 38 5.92 -15.94 3.26
N ASP A 39 6.59 -15.90 2.10
CA ASP A 39 7.35 -17.03 1.61
C ASP A 39 8.72 -17.09 2.31
N PHE A 40 9.45 -18.20 2.14
CA PHE A 40 10.74 -18.38 2.82
C PHE A 40 11.80 -17.38 2.36
N GLU A 41 11.98 -17.25 1.05
CA GLU A 41 12.86 -16.28 0.42
C GLU A 41 12.33 -15.91 -0.96
N ALA A 42 12.68 -14.72 -1.44
CA ALA A 42 12.39 -14.33 -2.82
C ALA A 42 13.32 -15.11 -3.78
N PRO A 43 12.86 -15.49 -4.99
CA PRO A 43 13.73 -16.04 -6.01
C PRO A 43 14.93 -15.14 -6.32
N GLU A 44 16.01 -15.69 -6.86
CA GLU A 44 17.19 -14.90 -7.23
C GLU A 44 16.83 -13.76 -8.20
N GLY A 45 17.26 -12.54 -7.87
CA GLY A 45 16.93 -11.33 -8.63
C GLY A 45 15.50 -10.81 -8.44
N ALA A 46 14.72 -11.40 -7.53
CA ALA A 46 13.42 -10.90 -7.11
C ALA A 46 13.50 -10.08 -5.81
N GLY A 47 12.41 -9.40 -5.49
CA GLY A 47 12.19 -8.75 -4.21
C GLY A 47 10.72 -8.85 -3.80
N ASP A 48 10.37 -8.17 -2.71
CA ASP A 48 8.98 -8.13 -2.26
C ASP A 48 8.06 -7.62 -3.37
N SER A 49 6.87 -8.21 -3.43
CA SER A 49 5.83 -7.76 -4.35
C SER A 49 4.71 -7.06 -3.62
N HIS A 50 4.10 -6.09 -4.29
CA HIS A 50 2.96 -5.37 -3.77
C HIS A 50 1.98 -5.04 -4.88
N THR A 51 0.70 -5.18 -4.60
CA THR A 51 -0.36 -4.66 -5.46
C THR A 51 -1.44 -4.04 -4.60
N ALA A 52 -1.78 -2.78 -4.90
CA ALA A 52 -2.94 -2.11 -4.32
C ALA A 52 -3.87 -1.66 -5.44
N PHE A 53 -5.17 -1.83 -5.24
CA PHE A 53 -6.17 -1.47 -6.25
C PHE A 53 -7.29 -0.68 -5.59
N MET A 54 -7.34 0.62 -5.85
CA MET A 54 -8.37 1.52 -5.35
C MET A 54 -9.36 1.83 -6.48
N ARG A 55 -10.60 1.35 -6.33
CA ARG A 55 -11.66 1.52 -7.34
C ARG A 55 -12.41 2.83 -7.14
N GLY A 56 -12.33 3.72 -8.12
CA GLY A 56 -13.11 4.95 -8.19
C GLY A 56 -14.16 4.90 -9.29
N LYS A 57 -15.11 5.83 -9.25
CA LYS A 57 -16.13 5.96 -10.30
C LYS A 57 -15.52 6.34 -11.66
N LEU A 58 -14.53 7.23 -11.65
CA LEU A 58 -13.91 7.76 -12.87
C LEU A 58 -12.71 6.94 -13.32
N CYS A 59 -11.93 6.45 -12.36
CA CYS A 59 -10.70 5.71 -12.61
C CYS A 59 -10.39 4.80 -11.44
N ASN A 60 -9.54 3.81 -11.71
CA ASN A 60 -8.86 3.02 -10.71
C ASN A 60 -7.46 3.59 -10.50
N VAL A 61 -7.02 3.66 -9.26
CA VAL A 61 -5.64 3.95 -8.89
C VAL A 61 -5.01 2.63 -8.48
N ILE A 62 -3.92 2.27 -9.14
CA ILE A 62 -3.31 0.95 -9.04
C ILE A 62 -1.84 1.14 -8.70
N ILE A 63 -1.37 0.50 -7.64
CA ILE A 63 0.06 0.39 -7.36
C ILE A 63 0.46 -1.03 -7.71
N LYS A 64 1.54 -1.17 -8.48
CA LYS A 64 2.16 -2.47 -8.75
C LYS A 64 3.64 -2.40 -8.40
N GLN A 65 4.13 -3.49 -7.83
CA GLN A 65 5.54 -3.73 -7.55
C GLN A 65 5.76 -5.21 -7.83
N GLY A 66 6.13 -5.53 -9.06
CA GLY A 66 6.46 -6.90 -9.46
C GLY A 66 7.62 -6.90 -10.44
N LYS A 67 7.80 -8.03 -11.11
CA LYS A 67 8.89 -8.22 -12.08
C LYS A 67 8.84 -7.18 -13.21
N GLU A 68 7.63 -6.85 -13.70
CA GLU A 68 7.44 -5.85 -14.77
C GLU A 68 7.90 -4.45 -14.35
N GLU A 69 7.78 -4.13 -13.07
CA GLU A 69 8.21 -2.86 -12.48
C GLU A 69 9.61 -2.93 -11.84
N ALA A 70 10.37 -4.00 -12.10
CA ALA A 70 11.67 -4.27 -11.47
C ALA A 70 11.63 -4.17 -9.94
N TYR A 71 10.52 -4.63 -9.33
CA TYR A 71 10.24 -4.60 -7.90
C TYR A 71 10.31 -3.19 -7.28
N LYS A 72 10.04 -2.15 -8.09
CA LYS A 72 9.85 -0.78 -7.63
C LYS A 72 8.38 -0.41 -7.69
N PRO A 73 7.78 0.12 -6.61
CA PRO A 73 6.37 0.49 -6.62
C PRO A 73 6.12 1.57 -7.68
N THR A 74 5.22 1.24 -8.61
CA THR A 74 4.84 2.08 -9.75
C THR A 74 3.35 2.36 -9.68
N LEU A 75 2.98 3.64 -9.85
CA LEU A 75 1.62 4.12 -9.78
C LEU A 75 0.99 4.18 -11.18
N TYR A 76 -0.11 3.47 -11.37
CA TYR A 76 -0.91 3.49 -12.57
C TYR A 76 -2.30 4.07 -12.31
N ILE A 77 -2.85 4.69 -13.34
CA ILE A 77 -4.20 5.25 -13.33
C ILE A 77 -4.93 4.67 -14.54
N GLN A 78 -6.02 3.96 -14.28
CA GLN A 78 -6.82 3.32 -15.31
C GLN A 78 -8.20 3.97 -15.39
N ALA A 79 -8.58 4.53 -16.54
CA ALA A 79 -9.90 5.13 -16.70
C ALA A 79 -11.01 4.07 -16.72
N ASN A 80 -12.07 4.31 -15.95
CA ASN A 80 -13.32 3.55 -16.01
C ASN A 80 -14.32 4.19 -16.98
N VAL A 81 -14.14 5.47 -17.30
CA VAL A 81 -14.96 6.17 -18.30
C VAL A 81 -14.65 5.66 -19.71
N THR A 82 -15.69 5.57 -20.53
CA THR A 82 -15.60 5.26 -21.97
C THR A 82 -15.69 6.52 -22.81
N ASP A 83 -16.65 7.38 -22.48
CA ASP A 83 -16.86 8.65 -23.15
C ASP A 83 -15.97 9.73 -22.54
N SER A 84 -15.72 10.80 -23.28
CA SER A 84 -14.98 11.98 -22.80
C SER A 84 -13.54 11.70 -22.32
N LEU A 85 -12.87 10.66 -22.85
CA LEU A 85 -11.48 10.31 -22.48
C LEU A 85 -10.51 11.48 -22.61
N SER A 86 -10.64 12.32 -23.65
CA SER A 86 -9.83 13.52 -23.81
C SER A 86 -10.05 14.53 -22.66
N THR A 87 -11.29 14.74 -22.24
CA THR A 87 -11.62 15.61 -21.09
C THR A 87 -11.11 15.01 -19.78
N PHE A 88 -11.22 13.69 -19.62
CA PHE A 88 -10.67 12.97 -18.47
C PHE A 88 -9.15 13.13 -18.40
N GLU A 89 -8.45 12.91 -19.52
CA GLU A 89 -7.00 13.04 -19.62
C GLU A 89 -6.54 14.46 -19.31
N GLY A 90 -7.22 15.49 -19.82
CA GLY A 90 -6.91 16.88 -19.50
C GLY A 90 -7.06 17.19 -18.00
N LYS A 91 -8.12 16.68 -17.36
CA LYS A 91 -8.33 16.82 -15.91
C LYS A 91 -7.29 16.03 -15.10
N LEU A 92 -6.93 14.84 -15.56
CA LEU A 92 -5.93 13.99 -14.92
C LEU A 92 -4.55 14.64 -14.97
N LYS A 93 -4.16 15.18 -16.13
CA LYS A 93 -2.91 15.91 -16.30
C LYS A 93 -2.85 17.12 -15.37
N LYS A 94 -3.92 17.90 -15.26
CA LYS A 94 -4.01 19.01 -14.30
C LYS A 94 -3.82 18.53 -12.86
N ALA A 95 -4.55 17.48 -12.45
CA ALA A 95 -4.46 16.96 -11.10
C ALA A 95 -3.04 16.50 -10.73
N VAL A 96 -2.37 15.77 -11.63
CA VAL A 96 -1.02 15.23 -11.38
C VAL A 96 0.06 16.30 -11.49
N GLU A 97 0.07 17.06 -12.59
CA GLU A 97 1.19 17.93 -12.93
C GLU A 97 1.05 19.37 -12.40
N GLN A 98 -0.10 19.72 -11.81
CA GLN A 98 -0.32 21.04 -11.22
C GLN A 98 -0.75 20.90 -9.75
N ASP A 99 -1.89 20.29 -9.49
CA ASP A 99 -2.50 20.34 -8.15
C ASP A 99 -1.67 19.53 -7.13
N ILE A 100 -1.27 18.29 -7.48
CA ILE A 100 -0.39 17.46 -6.65
C ILE A 100 1.06 17.96 -6.75
N ALA A 101 1.49 18.38 -7.94
CA ALA A 101 2.85 18.87 -8.16
C ALA A 101 3.20 20.13 -7.36
N ALA A 102 2.21 20.86 -6.85
CA ALA A 102 2.40 21.96 -5.90
C ALA A 102 3.18 21.55 -4.63
N ASN A 103 3.01 20.29 -4.20
CA ASN A 103 3.76 19.72 -3.06
C ASN A 103 4.83 18.70 -3.50
N TYR A 104 4.75 18.22 -4.74
CA TYR A 104 5.63 17.20 -5.30
C TYR A 104 6.14 17.65 -6.68
N ILE A 105 7.10 18.56 -6.70
CA ILE A 105 7.66 19.16 -7.92
C ILE A 105 8.24 18.08 -8.83
N GLY A 106 7.86 18.15 -10.12
CA GLY A 106 8.45 17.32 -11.17
C GLY A 106 7.69 16.03 -11.50
N LEU A 107 6.49 15.81 -10.93
CA LEU A 107 5.60 14.74 -11.38
C LEU A 107 5.19 14.95 -12.84
N LYS A 108 5.17 13.87 -13.63
CA LYS A 108 4.63 13.88 -15.00
C LYS A 108 3.67 12.73 -15.23
N LEU A 109 2.61 12.99 -16.00
CA LEU A 109 1.68 11.96 -16.42
C LEU A 109 2.12 11.37 -17.76
N ILE A 110 2.37 10.06 -17.79
CA ILE A 110 2.80 9.34 -18.99
C ILE A 110 1.65 8.46 -19.46
N LYS A 111 1.18 8.69 -20.68
CA LYS A 111 0.16 7.84 -21.31
C LYS A 111 0.79 6.55 -21.83
N LEU A 112 0.25 5.42 -21.39
CA LEU A 112 0.68 4.09 -21.81
C LEU A 112 -0.28 3.48 -22.85
N SER A 113 -1.57 3.78 -22.74
CA SER A 113 -2.60 3.45 -23.72
C SER A 113 -3.81 4.37 -23.57
N ASP A 114 -4.86 4.16 -24.36
CA ASP A 114 -6.07 5.01 -24.37
C ASP A 114 -6.73 5.18 -23.00
N LYS A 115 -6.61 4.19 -22.12
CA LYS A 115 -7.23 4.18 -20.79
C LYS A 115 -6.25 3.94 -19.65
N LEU A 116 -4.94 3.97 -19.92
CA LEU A 116 -3.92 3.68 -18.92
C LEU A 116 -2.81 4.72 -18.94
N TRP A 117 -2.50 5.25 -17.78
CA TRP A 117 -1.39 6.17 -17.55
C TRP A 117 -0.54 5.66 -16.39
N THR A 118 0.72 6.07 -16.35
CA THR A 118 1.60 5.98 -15.19
C THR A 118 2.05 7.38 -14.78
N VAL A 119 2.49 7.53 -13.54
CA VAL A 119 3.07 8.79 -13.05
C VAL A 119 4.59 8.63 -12.97
N GLU A 120 5.33 9.42 -13.74
CA GLU A 120 6.77 9.57 -13.58
C GLU A 120 7.01 10.35 -12.28
N ILE A 121 7.62 9.66 -11.30
CA ILE A 121 7.96 10.23 -9.99
C ILE A 121 9.48 10.46 -9.96
N PRO A 122 9.94 11.71 -9.74
CA PRO A 122 11.36 12.04 -9.60
C PRO A 122 12.08 11.23 -8.52
N ASP A 123 13.36 10.92 -8.74
CA ASP A 123 14.17 10.10 -7.84
C ASP A 123 14.33 10.70 -6.44
N GLN A 124 14.24 12.04 -6.29
CA GLN A 124 14.26 12.71 -4.98
C GLN A 124 13.14 12.24 -4.03
N TYR A 125 12.04 11.69 -4.56
CA TYR A 125 10.94 11.16 -3.75
C TYR A 125 11.09 9.66 -3.45
N LYS A 126 12.06 8.98 -4.06
CA LYS A 126 12.32 7.55 -3.87
C LYS A 126 13.26 7.32 -2.69
N VAL A 127 12.93 7.94 -1.55
CA VAL A 127 13.70 7.76 -0.32
C VAL A 127 13.44 6.37 0.28
N GLY A 128 14.44 5.80 0.94
CA GLY A 128 14.39 4.44 1.47
C GLY A 128 13.57 4.29 2.75
N HIS A 129 13.44 3.04 3.21
CA HIS A 129 12.71 2.67 4.43
C HIS A 129 13.13 3.49 5.66
N GLU A 130 14.43 3.64 5.89
CA GLU A 130 14.96 4.37 7.06
C GLU A 130 14.59 5.85 7.04
N ALA A 131 14.61 6.49 5.88
CA ALA A 131 14.19 7.89 5.73
C ALA A 131 12.69 8.04 6.06
N HIS A 132 11.84 7.11 5.60
CA HIS A 132 10.43 7.08 5.99
C HIS A 132 10.25 6.90 7.51
N PHE A 133 11.04 6.04 8.14
CA PHE A 133 11.01 5.84 9.59
C PHE A 133 11.44 7.11 10.36
N GLY A 134 12.46 7.81 9.85
CA GLY A 134 12.88 9.12 10.36
C GLY A 134 11.75 10.14 10.36
N GLN A 135 11.01 10.24 9.25
CA GLN A 135 9.85 11.16 9.14
C GLN A 135 8.75 10.85 10.16
N VAL A 136 8.48 9.58 10.47
CA VAL A 136 7.51 9.19 11.52
C VAL A 136 8.02 9.65 12.90
N THR A 137 9.31 9.47 13.16
CA THR A 137 9.96 9.89 14.41
C THR A 137 9.92 11.42 14.58
N GLU A 138 10.21 12.18 13.53
CA GLU A 138 10.11 13.64 13.55
C GLU A 138 8.69 14.12 13.87
N ARG A 139 7.66 13.51 13.25
CA ARG A 139 6.26 13.80 13.56
C ARG A 139 5.92 13.49 15.01
N TYR A 140 6.35 12.35 15.52
CA TYR A 140 6.18 11.98 16.93
C TYR A 140 6.80 13.03 17.87
N LEU A 141 8.05 13.44 17.63
CA LEU A 141 8.72 14.45 18.45
C LEU A 141 8.02 15.81 18.39
N ASN A 142 7.44 16.17 17.26
CA ASN A 142 6.63 17.38 17.14
C ASN A 142 5.33 17.28 17.95
N TYR A 143 4.62 16.15 17.90
CA TYR A 143 3.42 15.94 18.72
C TYR A 143 3.73 15.85 20.21
N LEU A 144 4.90 15.33 20.58
CA LEU A 144 5.37 15.33 21.96
C LEU A 144 5.48 16.76 22.51
N LYS A 145 6.01 17.70 21.71
CA LYS A 145 6.05 19.13 22.07
C LYS A 145 4.66 19.75 22.16
N LEU A 146 3.75 19.38 21.25
CA LEU A 146 2.37 19.90 21.24
C LEU A 146 1.48 19.30 22.34
N GLY A 147 1.89 18.18 22.94
CA GLY A 147 1.13 17.46 23.96
C GLY A 147 -0.14 16.77 23.45
N LYS A 148 -0.35 16.71 22.13
CA LYS A 148 -1.51 16.07 21.53
C LYS A 148 -1.25 15.57 20.12
N LEU A 149 -1.93 14.48 19.77
CA LEU A 149 -2.06 13.97 18.40
C LEU A 149 -3.25 14.66 17.69
N PRO A 150 -3.29 14.62 16.35
CA PRO A 150 -4.52 14.90 15.60
C PRO A 150 -5.68 14.02 16.07
N GLU A 151 -6.89 14.56 16.03
CA GLU A 151 -8.09 13.91 16.60
C GLU A 151 -8.39 12.53 15.99
N TRP A 152 -7.95 12.28 14.76
CA TRP A 152 -8.18 11.03 14.04
C TRP A 152 -7.16 9.92 14.38
N GLU A 153 -5.96 10.24 14.87
CA GLU A 153 -4.88 9.24 15.04
C GLU A 153 -5.28 8.12 16.01
N VAL A 154 -5.74 8.48 17.21
CA VAL A 154 -6.13 7.50 18.24
C VAL A 154 -7.31 6.62 17.80
N PRO A 155 -8.47 7.16 17.36
CA PRO A 155 -9.58 6.32 16.95
C PRO A 155 -9.27 5.46 15.71
N ASP A 156 -8.47 5.95 14.76
CA ASP A 156 -8.08 5.17 13.58
C ASP A 156 -7.10 4.06 13.94
N MET A 157 -6.16 4.29 14.87
CA MET A 157 -5.30 3.23 15.41
C MET A 157 -6.10 2.14 16.14
N ILE A 158 -7.06 2.51 16.97
CA ILE A 158 -7.96 1.55 17.63
C ILE A 158 -8.72 0.74 16.59
N THR A 159 -9.29 1.40 15.58
CA THR A 159 -10.00 0.74 14.47
C THR A 159 -9.10 -0.22 13.70
N LYS A 160 -7.85 0.18 13.42
CA LYS A 160 -6.83 -0.66 12.78
C LYS A 160 -6.60 -1.95 13.57
N TYR A 161 -6.33 -1.85 14.88
CA TYR A 161 -6.08 -3.03 15.72
C TYR A 161 -7.33 -3.86 15.97
N TYR A 162 -8.50 -3.25 16.10
CA TYR A 162 -9.78 -3.97 16.18
C TYR A 162 -9.98 -4.82 14.92
N THR A 163 -9.78 -4.23 13.74
CA THR A 163 -9.96 -4.93 12.46
C THR A 163 -9.04 -6.15 12.35
N THR A 164 -7.76 -6.02 12.69
CA THR A 164 -6.81 -7.14 12.59
C THR A 164 -7.03 -8.22 13.65
N THR A 165 -7.36 -7.84 14.88
CA THR A 165 -7.56 -8.81 15.97
C THR A 165 -8.88 -9.55 15.85
N GLU A 166 -9.99 -8.90 15.44
CA GLU A 166 -11.25 -9.58 15.15
C GLU A 166 -11.13 -10.52 13.97
N ALA A 167 -10.39 -10.14 12.92
CA ALA A 167 -10.14 -11.03 11.81
C ALA A 167 -9.37 -12.29 12.23
N LEU A 168 -8.38 -12.17 13.13
CA LEU A 168 -7.69 -13.33 13.69
C LEU A 168 -8.64 -14.22 14.52
N LYS A 169 -9.57 -13.63 15.28
CA LYS A 169 -10.58 -14.40 16.02
C LYS A 169 -11.48 -15.20 15.06
N LEU A 170 -11.94 -14.58 13.98
CA LEU A 170 -12.75 -15.25 12.96
C LEU A 170 -11.98 -16.35 12.22
N ALA A 171 -10.70 -16.12 11.89
CA ALA A 171 -9.86 -17.10 11.20
C ALA A 171 -9.53 -18.35 12.06
N LYS A 172 -9.75 -18.27 13.38
CA LYS A 172 -9.52 -19.38 14.32
C LYS A 172 -10.78 -20.19 14.66
N GLN A 173 -11.94 -19.80 14.14
CA GLN A 173 -13.20 -20.55 14.28
C GLN A 173 -13.25 -21.68 13.26
#